data_AF-A0A6J5XHY5-F1
#
_entry.id   AF-A0A6J5XHY5-F1
#
_cell.length_a   1.000
_cell.length_b   1.000
_cell.length_c   1.000
_cell.angle_alpha   90.00
_cell.angle_beta   90.00
_cell.angle_gamma   90.00
#
_symmetry.space_group_name_H-M   'P 1'
#
loop_
_entity.id
_entity.type
_entity.pdbx_description
1 polymer ?
#
loop_
_entity_poly.entity_id
_entity_poly.type
_entity_poly.pdbx_seq_one_letter_code
_entity_poly.pdbx_strand_id
1 'polypeptide(L)'
;MANTPKSGESSNIDMTKLIFEMSKLASASFSFPSLPTSFNISSLFPIPTDRTNYLSWKSQFEFVLEMHGLAEVIKKTTDPPKVQEDGSVHPELARDKLVVSWIKATSSYSIKTLLIPCTTAYQAWNLLGKRLSPFISRVRV
;
A
#
# COMPACT_ATOMS: atom_id res chain seq x y z
N MET A 1 -61.71 6.61 -28.65
CA MET A 1 -60.64 6.42 -29.65
C MET A 1 -59.32 6.33 -28.90
N ALA A 2 -58.57 5.24 -29.14
CA ALA A 2 -57.48 4.77 -28.31
C ALA A 2 -56.21 5.63 -28.44
N ASN A 3 -55.56 5.94 -27.31
CA ASN A 3 -54.20 6.49 -27.26
C ASN A 3 -53.21 5.33 -27.17
N THR A 4 -52.42 5.14 -28.22
CA THR A 4 -51.27 4.24 -28.26
C THR A 4 -50.10 4.86 -27.46
N PRO A 5 -49.45 4.12 -26.55
CA PRO A 5 -48.16 4.55 -26.01
C PRO A 5 -47.06 4.24 -27.03
N LYS A 6 -46.25 5.25 -27.34
CA LYS A 6 -45.01 5.09 -28.12
C LYS A 6 -44.07 4.13 -27.38
N SER A 7 -43.94 2.94 -27.95
CA SER A 7 -42.76 2.10 -27.79
C SER A 7 -41.53 2.88 -28.26
N GLY A 8 -40.50 2.96 -27.44
CA GLY A 8 -39.20 3.47 -27.90
C GLY A 8 -38.38 4.21 -26.86
N GLU A 9 -38.00 3.54 -25.78
CA GLU A 9 -36.75 3.87 -25.09
C GLU A 9 -36.00 2.56 -24.83
N SER A 10 -35.59 1.93 -25.94
CA SER A 10 -34.53 0.94 -25.89
C SER A 10 -33.25 1.71 -25.55
N SER A 11 -32.82 1.61 -24.29
CA SER A 11 -31.51 2.06 -23.85
C SER A 11 -30.46 1.25 -24.63
N ASN A 12 -30.12 1.74 -25.82
CA ASN A 12 -29.18 1.09 -26.70
C ASN A 12 -27.81 1.24 -26.06
N ILE A 13 -27.36 0.15 -25.44
CA ILE A 13 -26.04 0.09 -24.81
C ILE A 13 -25.06 0.16 -25.97
N ASP A 14 -24.40 1.29 -26.12
CA ASP A 14 -23.43 1.49 -27.17
C ASP A 14 -22.22 0.58 -26.91
N MET A 15 -22.24 -0.57 -27.58
CA MET A 15 -21.23 -1.61 -27.45
C MET A 15 -19.84 -1.07 -27.86
N THR A 16 -19.77 -0.05 -28.73
CA THR A 16 -18.51 0.58 -29.12
C THR A 16 -17.94 1.44 -28.00
N LYS A 17 -18.80 2.18 -27.28
CA LYS A 17 -18.41 2.93 -26.08
C LYS A 17 -17.94 1.99 -24.96
N LEU A 18 -18.61 0.85 -24.81
CA LEU A 18 -18.26 -0.16 -23.81
C LEU A 18 -16.93 -0.85 -24.15
N ILE A 19 -16.72 -1.21 -25.41
CA ILE A 19 -15.44 -1.74 -25.90
C ILE A 19 -14.33 -0.70 -25.72
N PHE A 20 -14.60 0.58 -26.03
CA PHE A 20 -13.62 1.65 -25.85
C PHE A 20 -13.20 1.84 -24.37
N GLU A 21 -14.16 1.81 -23.43
CA GLU A 21 -13.84 1.87 -22.00
C GLU A 21 -13.13 0.61 -21.50
N MET A 22 -13.53 -0.58 -21.96
CA MET A 22 -12.84 -1.83 -21.62
C MET A 22 -11.42 -1.87 -22.19
N SER A 23 -11.20 -1.37 -23.40
CA SER A 23 -9.87 -1.18 -23.98
C SER A 23 -9.06 -0.14 -23.23
N LYS A 24 -9.68 0.93 -22.71
CA LYS A 24 -9.01 1.94 -21.87
C LYS A 24 -8.61 1.40 -20.49
N LEU A 25 -9.45 0.54 -19.90
CA LEU A 25 -9.13 -0.19 -18.67
C LEU A 25 -8.07 -1.27 -18.88
N ALA A 26 -8.07 -1.95 -20.03
CA ALA A 26 -7.07 -2.96 -20.39
C ALA A 26 -5.72 -2.35 -20.79
N SER A 27 -5.72 -1.15 -21.38
CA SER A 27 -4.50 -0.39 -21.75
C SER A 27 -3.95 0.47 -20.62
N ALA A 28 -4.69 0.62 -19.51
CA ALA A 28 -4.12 1.02 -18.24
C ALA A 28 -3.24 -0.13 -17.70
N SER A 29 -2.13 -0.38 -18.38
CA SER A 29 -1.03 -1.13 -17.80
C SER A 29 -0.68 -0.43 -16.51
N PHE A 30 -0.98 -1.04 -15.37
CA PHE A 30 -0.47 -0.58 -14.08
C PHE A 30 1.05 -0.79 -14.12
N SER A 31 1.74 0.12 -14.80
CA SER A 31 3.19 0.14 -14.84
C SER A 31 3.64 0.58 -13.46
N PHE A 32 4.07 -0.39 -12.66
CA PHE A 32 4.69 -0.08 -11.39
C PHE A 32 5.99 0.67 -11.68
N PRO A 33 6.22 1.85 -11.06
CA PRO A 33 7.52 2.50 -11.16
C PRO A 33 8.59 1.54 -10.64
N SER A 34 9.79 1.63 -11.22
CA SER A 34 10.93 0.81 -10.83
C SER A 34 11.18 0.92 -9.32
N LEU A 35 11.37 -0.24 -8.67
CA LEU A 35 11.64 -0.29 -7.24
C LEU A 35 12.96 0.44 -6.90
N PRO A 36 12.98 1.31 -5.87
CA PRO A 36 14.19 2.02 -5.45
C PRO A 36 15.10 1.10 -4.61
N THR A 37 15.59 0.01 -5.19
CA THR A 37 16.40 -1.00 -4.49
C THR A 37 17.80 -0.51 -4.12
N SER A 38 18.32 0.51 -4.82
CA SER A 38 19.60 1.17 -4.51
C SER A 38 19.48 2.24 -3.43
N PHE A 39 18.26 2.61 -3.03
CA PHE A 39 18.03 3.65 -2.04
C PHE A 39 18.37 3.15 -0.63
N ASN A 40 19.32 3.82 0.03
CA ASN A 40 19.70 3.52 1.40
C ASN A 40 18.79 4.26 2.39
N ILE A 41 17.70 3.61 2.78
CA ILE A 41 16.72 4.13 3.74
C ILE A 41 17.38 4.58 5.06
N SER A 42 18.38 3.85 5.55
CA SER A 42 19.02 4.13 6.84
C SER A 42 19.71 5.49 6.87
N SER A 43 20.07 6.06 5.71
CA SER A 43 20.65 7.40 5.64
C SER A 43 19.69 8.51 6.09
N LEU A 44 18.37 8.30 5.95
CA LEU A 44 17.34 9.23 6.43
C LEU A 44 16.95 8.99 7.88
N PHE A 45 17.29 7.83 8.45
CA PHE A 45 16.92 7.43 9.81
C PHE A 45 18.19 7.17 10.63
N PRO A 46 18.94 8.22 11.01
CA PRO A 46 20.19 8.08 11.75
C PRO A 46 19.98 7.47 13.14
N ILE A 47 18.79 7.63 13.71
CA ILE A 47 18.38 7.04 14.98
C ILE A 47 17.34 5.97 14.68
N PRO A 48 17.63 4.68 14.98
CA PRO A 48 16.65 3.62 14.81
C PRO A 48 15.40 3.85 15.67
N THR A 49 14.23 3.41 15.18
CA THR A 49 12.98 3.65 15.91
C THR A 49 12.88 2.85 17.20
N ASP A 50 12.35 3.50 18.22
CA ASP A 50 11.99 2.93 19.51
C ASP A 50 10.67 3.55 20.02
N ARG A 51 10.35 3.34 21.30
CA ARG A 51 9.11 3.86 21.90
C ARG A 51 9.10 5.39 22.08
N THR A 52 10.26 6.02 22.12
CA THR A 52 10.41 7.45 22.44
C THR A 52 10.33 8.32 21.19
N ASN A 53 10.79 7.80 20.05
CA ASN A 53 10.85 8.54 18.78
C ASN A 53 9.82 8.07 17.73
N TYR A 54 8.93 7.15 18.08
CA TYR A 54 8.01 6.49 17.13
C TYR A 54 7.19 7.47 16.29
N LEU A 55 6.63 8.53 16.87
CA LEU A 55 5.80 9.47 16.12
C LEU A 55 6.58 10.23 15.04
N SER A 56 7.79 10.70 15.38
CA SER A 56 8.68 11.37 14.43
C SER A 56 9.15 10.40 13.35
N TRP A 57 9.54 9.18 13.73
CA TRP A 57 9.91 8.13 12.78
C TRP A 57 8.77 7.82 11.83
N LYS A 58 7.54 7.65 12.34
CA LYS A 58 6.36 7.31 11.56
C LYS A 58 6.08 8.37 10.50
N SER A 59 6.04 9.65 10.90
CA SER A 59 5.78 10.77 9.98
C SER A 59 6.84 10.86 8.88
N GLN A 60 8.12 10.70 9.24
CA GLN A 60 9.20 10.68 8.26
C GLN A 60 9.12 9.46 7.32
N PHE A 61 8.75 8.29 7.85
CA PHE A 61 8.61 7.07 7.06
C PHE A 61 7.46 7.17 6.05
N GLU A 62 6.31 7.72 6.46
CA GLU A 62 5.18 8.02 5.55
C GLU A 62 5.63 8.91 4.39
N PHE A 63 6.38 9.98 4.66
CA PHE A 63 6.93 10.85 3.61
C PHE A 63 7.83 10.09 2.62
N VAL A 64 8.72 9.22 3.11
CA VAL A 64 9.57 8.40 2.22
C VAL A 64 8.75 7.45 1.36
N LEU A 65 7.70 6.85 1.92
CA LEU A 65 6.80 6.00 1.15
C LEU A 65 6.09 6.80 0.04
N GLU A 66 5.62 8.01 0.33
CA GLU A 66 4.99 8.87 -0.68
C GLU A 66 5.95 9.24 -1.81
N MET A 67 7.18 9.64 -1.47
CA MET A 67 8.22 10.00 -2.44
C MET A 67 8.57 8.87 -3.42
N HIS A 68 8.40 7.61 -2.99
CA HIS A 68 8.65 6.43 -3.82
C HIS A 68 7.35 5.76 -4.33
N GLY A 69 6.20 6.40 -4.14
CA GLY A 69 4.88 5.89 -4.53
C GLY A 69 4.48 4.60 -3.81
N LEU A 70 5.05 4.29 -2.64
CA LEU A 70 4.85 3.08 -1.83
C LEU A 70 3.79 3.26 -0.72
N ALA A 71 3.15 4.43 -0.61
CA ALA A 71 2.19 4.74 0.47
C ALA A 71 1.03 3.73 0.59
N GLU A 72 0.56 3.17 -0.53
CA GLU A 72 -0.53 2.19 -0.53
C GLU A 72 -0.13 0.81 0.01
N VAL A 73 1.17 0.50 0.03
CA VAL A 73 1.69 -0.81 0.46
C VAL A 73 1.42 -1.07 1.95
N ILE A 74 1.46 -0.02 2.78
CA ILE A 74 1.16 -0.12 4.22
C ILE A 74 -0.33 -0.08 4.55
N LYS A 75 -1.20 0.22 3.57
CA LYS A 75 -2.65 0.29 3.73
C LYS A 75 -3.36 -0.98 3.26
N LYS A 76 -2.74 -1.72 2.33
CA LYS A 76 -3.29 -2.96 1.78
C LYS A 76 -3.39 -4.06 2.85
N THR A 77 -4.63 -4.44 3.18
CA THR A 77 -4.93 -5.53 4.13
C THR A 77 -4.73 -6.92 3.53
N THR A 78 -4.75 -7.02 2.19
CA THR A 78 -4.67 -8.28 1.46
C THR A 78 -3.21 -8.62 1.18
N ASP A 79 -2.87 -9.90 1.36
CA ASP A 79 -1.53 -10.40 1.03
C ASP A 79 -1.27 -10.26 -0.48
N PRO A 80 -0.08 -9.80 -0.89
CA PRO A 80 0.24 -9.66 -2.30
C PRO A 80 0.32 -11.04 -2.98
N PRO A 81 -0.11 -11.13 -4.25
CA PRO A 81 0.09 -12.34 -5.05
C PRO A 81 1.57 -12.71 -5.12
N LYS A 82 1.90 -14.00 -5.17
CA LYS A 82 3.31 -14.44 -5.16
C LYS A 82 3.97 -14.36 -6.53
N VAL A 83 3.22 -14.74 -7.57
CA VAL A 83 3.74 -14.99 -8.91
C VAL A 83 2.78 -14.39 -9.93
N GLN A 84 3.31 -13.90 -11.04
CA GLN A 84 2.54 -13.50 -12.21
C GLN A 84 2.20 -14.72 -13.09
N GLU A 85 1.39 -14.53 -14.13
CA GLU A 85 1.04 -15.60 -15.08
C GLU A 85 2.26 -16.17 -15.82
N ASP A 86 3.30 -15.36 -16.00
CA ASP A 86 4.56 -15.73 -16.66
C ASP A 86 5.57 -16.45 -15.73
N GLY A 87 5.22 -16.69 -14.46
CA GLY A 87 6.10 -17.33 -13.48
C GLY A 87 7.07 -16.38 -12.76
N SER A 88 7.10 -15.09 -13.10
CA SER A 88 7.94 -14.09 -12.44
C SER A 88 7.33 -13.61 -11.11
N VAL A 89 8.14 -12.98 -10.26
CA VAL A 89 7.67 -12.42 -8.97
C VAL A 89 6.69 -11.29 -9.21
N HIS A 90 5.54 -11.33 -8.53
CA HIS A 90 4.55 -10.27 -8.65
C HIS A 90 5.10 -8.92 -8.14
N PRO A 91 4.94 -7.81 -8.89
CA PRO A 91 5.47 -6.50 -8.48
C PRO A 91 4.99 -6.05 -7.10
N GLU A 92 3.74 -6.36 -6.75
CA GLU A 92 3.21 -6.03 -5.41
C GLU A 92 3.93 -6.76 -4.28
N LEU A 93 4.34 -8.03 -4.51
CA LEU A 93 5.13 -8.77 -3.54
C LEU A 93 6.50 -8.12 -3.37
N ALA A 94 7.16 -7.74 -4.47
CA ALA A 94 8.45 -7.08 -4.40
C ALA A 94 8.38 -5.73 -3.66
N ARG A 95 7.31 -4.95 -3.87
CA ARG A 95 7.04 -3.70 -3.16
C ARG A 95 6.77 -3.92 -1.67
N ASP A 96 5.96 -4.92 -1.32
CA ASP A 96 5.73 -5.34 0.07
C ASP A 96 7.04 -5.69 0.77
N LYS A 97 7.88 -6.53 0.16
CA LYS A 97 9.16 -6.95 0.74
C LYS A 97 10.16 -5.80 0.88
N LEU A 98 10.17 -4.87 -0.07
CA LEU A 98 11.00 -3.67 0.06
C LEU A 98 10.58 -2.86 1.29
N VAL A 99 9.30 -2.60 1.46
CA VAL A 99 8.80 -1.82 2.61
C VAL A 99 9.04 -2.55 3.94
N VAL A 100 8.82 -3.87 4.00
CA VAL A 100 9.17 -4.67 5.19
C VAL A 100 10.66 -4.57 5.52
N SER A 101 11.53 -4.65 4.50
CA SER A 101 12.96 -4.50 4.66
C SER A 101 13.32 -3.13 5.22
N TRP A 102 12.72 -2.06 4.69
CA TRP A 102 12.93 -0.70 5.17
C TRP A 102 12.47 -0.50 6.61
N ILE A 103 11.27 -0.95 6.97
CA ILE A 103 10.78 -0.88 8.36
C ILE A 103 11.77 -1.58 9.29
N LYS A 104 12.26 -2.78 8.92
CA LYS A 104 13.24 -3.52 9.72
C LYS A 104 14.58 -2.79 9.79
N ALA A 105 15.08 -2.23 8.68
CA ALA A 105 16.36 -1.53 8.62
C ALA A 105 16.40 -0.31 9.54
N THR A 106 15.29 0.43 9.63
CA THR A 106 15.17 1.64 10.45
C THR A 106 14.71 1.36 11.88
N SER A 107 14.54 0.10 12.27
CA SER A 107 14.08 -0.30 13.61
C SER A 107 15.25 -0.59 14.55
N SER A 108 15.12 -0.20 15.82
CA SER A 108 16.04 -0.67 16.87
C SER A 108 15.93 -2.19 17.06
N TYR A 109 16.92 -2.79 17.74
CA TYR A 109 16.94 -4.24 17.96
C TYR A 109 15.68 -4.76 18.66
N SER A 110 15.21 -4.07 19.71
CA SER A 110 13.99 -4.44 20.43
C SER A 110 12.72 -4.33 19.58
N ILE A 111 12.70 -3.45 18.57
CA ILE A 111 11.59 -3.37 17.63
C ILE A 111 11.70 -4.47 16.57
N LYS A 112 12.91 -4.79 16.10
CA LYS A 112 13.14 -5.90 15.16
C LYS A 112 12.63 -7.23 15.70
N THR A 113 12.78 -7.51 16.99
CA THR A 113 12.24 -8.73 17.60
C THR A 113 10.71 -8.75 17.61
N LEU A 114 10.05 -7.60 17.79
CA LEU A 114 8.59 -7.48 17.67
C LEU A 114 8.11 -7.73 16.24
N LEU A 115 8.93 -7.43 15.23
CA LEU A 115 8.61 -7.56 13.81
C LEU A 115 8.84 -8.96 13.22
N ILE A 116 9.40 -9.91 13.99
CA ILE A 116 9.65 -11.29 13.55
C ILE A 116 8.39 -11.97 12.95
N PRO A 117 7.21 -11.94 13.60
CA PRO A 117 6.02 -12.61 13.07
C PRO A 117 5.39 -11.88 11.87
N CYS A 118 5.81 -10.66 11.55
CA CYS A 118 5.22 -9.87 10.46
C CYS A 118 5.81 -10.31 9.12
N THR A 119 4.94 -10.80 8.24
CA THR A 119 5.31 -11.22 6.88
C THR A 119 5.03 -10.16 5.83
N THR A 120 4.12 -9.22 6.09
CA THR A 120 3.75 -8.10 5.19
C THR A 120 4.02 -6.73 5.81
N ALA A 121 4.12 -5.72 4.95
CA ALA A 121 4.32 -4.33 5.32
C ALA A 121 3.15 -3.80 6.16
N TYR A 122 1.92 -4.13 5.77
CA TYR A 122 0.71 -3.80 6.53
C TYR A 122 0.74 -4.37 7.95
N GLN A 123 1.11 -5.64 8.11
CA GLN A 123 1.22 -6.27 9.43
C GLN A 123 2.27 -5.56 10.30
N ALA A 124 3.46 -5.32 9.74
CA ALA A 124 4.54 -4.63 10.42
C ALA A 124 4.12 -3.22 10.85
N TRP A 125 3.58 -2.44 9.91
CA TRP A 125 3.12 -1.06 10.13
C TRP A 125 2.08 -0.97 11.25
N ASN A 126 1.06 -1.81 11.20
CA ASN A 126 -0.01 -1.82 12.19
C ASN A 126 0.44 -2.33 13.55
N LEU A 127 1.33 -3.31 13.60
CA LEU A 127 1.86 -3.79 14.87
C LEU A 127 2.64 -2.68 15.59
N LEU A 128 3.47 -1.94 14.86
CA LEU A 128 4.18 -0.78 15.41
C LEU A 128 3.21 0.29 15.90
N GLY A 129 2.18 0.62 15.10
CA GLY A 129 1.13 1.56 15.51
C GLY A 129 0.43 1.16 16.80
N LYS A 130 0.08 -0.12 16.95
CA LYS A 130 -0.58 -0.64 18.16
C LYS A 130 0.33 -0.68 19.39
N ARG A 131 1.64 -0.90 19.21
CA ARG A 131 2.58 -1.13 20.33
C ARG A 131 3.35 0.11 20.76
N LEU A 132 3.58 1.04 19.84
CA LEU A 132 4.47 2.18 20.04
C LEU A 132 3.75 3.53 19.97
N SER A 133 2.54 3.59 19.40
CA SER A 133 1.73 4.80 19.53
C SER A 133 1.52 5.04 21.03
N PRO A 134 1.80 6.25 21.53
CA PRO A 134 1.42 6.58 22.89
C PRO A 134 -0.08 6.33 23.00
N PHE A 135 -0.47 5.49 23.97
CA PHE A 135 -1.84 5.51 24.45
C PHE A 135 -2.03 6.92 24.99
N ILE A 136 -2.66 7.80 24.20
CA ILE A 136 -3.30 8.96 24.78
C ILE A 136 -4.42 8.34 25.62
N SER A 137 -4.13 8.10 26.89
CA SER A 137 -5.14 7.92 27.90
C SER A 137 -6.06 9.11 27.70
N ARG A 138 -7.22 8.89 27.07
CA ARG A 138 -8.26 9.91 27.03
C ARG A 138 -8.59 10.16 28.50
N VAL A 139 -7.99 11.19 29.07
CA VAL A 139 -8.39 11.74 30.36
C VAL A 139 -9.85 12.09 30.16
N ARG A 140 -10.72 11.23 30.70
CA ARG A 140 -12.14 11.52 30.81
C ARG A 140 -12.21 12.58 31.91
N VAL A 141 -12.24 13.85 31.48
CA VAL A 141 -12.61 14.98 32.33
C VAL A 141 -14.08 14.82 32.71
#